data_AF-A3F4V8-F1
#
_entry.id   AF-A3F4V8-F1
#
_cell.length_a   1.000
_cell.length_b   1.000
_cell.length_c   1.000
_cell.angle_alpha   90.00
_cell.angle_beta   90.00
_cell.angle_gamma   90.00
#
_symmetry.space_group_name_H-M   'P 1'
#
loop_
_entity.id
_entity.type
_entity.pdbx_description
1 polymer ?
#
loop_
_entity_poly.entity_id
_entity_poly.type
_entity_poly.pdbx_seq_one_letter_code
_entity_poly.pdbx_strand_id
1 'polypeptide(L)'
;EVGPMGPPGNDGDPGPPGVQGPPGPPGPPGPPGSIMSIQARRAPTKGLLYGDDPRAARLFGMNSIKFPRGTQEVPARTCAQLAAHFPNYPDGSYWLDPNGGRTNDAVEVYCKIKTGESCIRAKQSFPVRKWGLPSTNSSVWFQTYNQFGEFDYAIDADQLAFLKVFSSRATQTLQLSCQGLSES
;
A
#
# COMPACT_ATOMS: atom_id res chain seq x y z
N GLU A 1 -49.86 65.45 -63.52
CA GLU A 1 -48.70 65.12 -62.67
C GLU A 1 -48.82 63.68 -62.22
N VAL A 2 -47.78 62.87 -62.44
CA VAL A 2 -47.67 61.51 -61.93
C VAL A 2 -46.55 61.56 -60.89
N GLY A 3 -46.87 61.18 -59.65
CA GLY A 3 -45.95 61.25 -58.52
C GLY A 3 -44.73 60.33 -58.69
N PRO A 4 -43.62 60.63 -58.01
CA PRO A 4 -42.38 59.88 -58.16
C PRO A 4 -42.56 58.42 -57.74
N MET A 5 -41.90 57.52 -58.48
CA MET A 5 -41.89 56.08 -58.21
C MET A 5 -41.34 55.81 -56.81
N GLY A 6 -42.05 54.96 -56.06
CA GLY A 6 -41.66 54.59 -54.70
C GLY A 6 -40.30 53.88 -54.65
N PRO A 7 -39.62 53.93 -53.50
CA PRO A 7 -38.30 53.32 -53.34
C PRO A 7 -38.35 51.79 -53.51
N PRO A 8 -37.24 51.18 -53.97
CA PRO A 8 -37.12 49.72 -54.05
C PRO A 8 -37.34 49.06 -52.68
N GLY A 9 -38.00 47.90 -52.68
CA GLY A 9 -38.22 47.11 -51.47
C GLY A 9 -36.91 46.57 -50.90
N ASN A 10 -36.89 46.37 -49.58
CA ASN A 10 -35.71 45.88 -48.87
C ASN A 10 -35.42 44.41 -49.19
N ASP A 11 -34.14 44.03 -49.15
CA ASP A 11 -33.70 42.64 -49.31
C ASP A 11 -34.27 41.74 -48.20
N GLY A 12 -34.59 40.49 -48.57
CA GLY A 12 -35.16 39.51 -47.65
C GLY A 12 -34.18 39.01 -46.59
N ASP A 13 -34.71 38.53 -45.47
CA ASP A 13 -33.90 38.08 -44.33
C ASP A 13 -32.99 36.87 -44.69
N PRO A 14 -31.79 36.78 -44.07
CA PRO A 14 -30.90 35.64 -44.27
C PRO A 14 -31.54 34.30 -43.87
N GLY A 15 -31.27 33.26 -44.66
CA GLY A 15 -31.74 31.91 -44.38
C GLY A 15 -31.18 31.32 -43.08
N PRO A 16 -31.84 30.30 -42.50
CA PRO A 16 -31.43 29.70 -41.24
C PRO A 16 -30.08 28.98 -41.35
N PRO A 17 -29.29 28.90 -40.26
CA PRO A 17 -28.03 28.16 -40.22
C PRO A 17 -28.19 26.68 -40.59
N GLY A 18 -27.21 26.13 -41.30
CA GLY A 18 -27.16 24.71 -41.63
C GLY A 18 -27.01 23.81 -40.40
N VAL A 19 -27.47 22.57 -40.50
CA VAL A 19 -27.38 21.59 -39.41
C VAL A 19 -25.93 21.22 -39.11
N GLN A 20 -25.62 21.03 -37.82
CA GLN A 20 -24.29 20.60 -37.38
C GLN A 20 -23.99 19.19 -37.89
N GLY A 21 -22.77 18.98 -38.38
CA GLY A 21 -22.30 17.67 -38.85
C GLY A 21 -22.20 16.64 -37.72
N PRO A 22 -22.10 15.34 -38.05
CA PRO A 22 -22.02 14.28 -37.05
C PRO A 22 -20.72 14.37 -36.22
N PRO A 23 -20.72 13.84 -34.98
CA PRO A 23 -19.52 13.75 -34.16
C PRO A 23 -18.38 12.99 -34.85
N GLY A 24 -17.15 13.44 -34.63
CA GLY A 24 -15.96 12.77 -35.15
C GLY A 24 -15.75 11.37 -34.56
N PRO A 25 -14.93 10.52 -35.22
CA PRO A 25 -14.62 9.20 -34.72
C PRO A 25 -13.84 9.25 -33.39
N PRO A 26 -13.95 8.20 -32.54
CA PRO A 26 -13.16 8.08 -31.32
C PRO A 26 -11.65 8.18 -31.59
N GLY A 27 -10.94 8.86 -30.68
CA GLY A 27 -9.48 8.97 -30.75
C GLY A 27 -8.77 7.61 -30.60
N PRO A 28 -7.50 7.50 -31.03
CA PRO A 28 -6.73 6.28 -30.87
C PRO A 28 -6.52 5.91 -29.39
N PRO A 29 -6.39 4.61 -29.06
CA PRO A 29 -6.05 4.16 -27.71
C PRO A 29 -4.75 4.81 -27.21
N GLY A 30 -4.72 5.18 -25.93
CA GLY A 30 -3.53 5.73 -25.29
C GLY A 30 -2.36 4.72 -25.26
N PRO A 31 -1.12 5.18 -25.07
CA PRO A 31 0.05 4.30 -25.02
C PRO A 31 -0.05 3.29 -23.87
N PRO A 32 0.52 2.07 -24.02
CA PRO A 32 0.49 1.04 -22.98
C PRO A 32 1.13 1.52 -21.67
N GLY A 33 0.45 1.28 -20.56
CA GLY A 33 1.01 1.51 -19.22
C GLY A 33 2.29 0.70 -19.01
N SER A 34 3.35 1.34 -18.53
CA SER A 34 4.62 0.68 -18.24
C SER A 34 4.50 -0.17 -16.98
N ILE A 35 4.29 -1.47 -17.14
CA ILE A 35 4.53 -2.46 -16.08
C ILE A 35 6.05 -2.63 -15.92
N MET A 36 6.64 -1.98 -14.91
CA MET A 36 8.04 -2.23 -14.55
C MET A 36 8.19 -3.70 -14.14
N SER A 37 8.99 -4.43 -14.90
CA SER A 37 9.40 -5.77 -14.56
C SER A 37 10.18 -5.75 -13.24
N ILE A 38 9.69 -6.49 -12.24
CA ILE A 38 10.40 -6.73 -10.98
C ILE A 38 11.55 -7.70 -11.29
N GLN A 39 12.57 -7.23 -11.99
CA GLN A 39 13.87 -7.88 -11.98
C GLN A 39 14.60 -7.36 -10.75
N ALA A 40 14.54 -8.17 -9.69
CA ALA A 40 15.31 -8.05 -8.47
C ALA A 40 16.82 -8.08 -8.77
N ARG A 41 17.35 -6.97 -9.26
CA ARG A 41 18.79 -6.73 -9.25
C ARG A 41 19.17 -6.37 -7.83
N ARG A 42 20.19 -7.05 -7.29
CA ARG A 42 20.85 -6.74 -6.01
C ARG A 42 21.40 -5.31 -6.07
N ALA A 43 20.56 -4.32 -5.86
CA ALA A 43 20.96 -2.93 -5.70
C ALA A 43 21.03 -2.62 -4.19
N PRO A 44 22.04 -1.85 -3.74
CA PRO A 44 22.14 -1.43 -2.33
C PRO A 44 20.98 -0.49 -1.91
N THR A 45 20.09 -0.16 -2.84
CA THR A 45 18.95 0.75 -2.69
C THR A 45 17.61 0.02 -2.58
N LYS A 46 17.57 -1.21 -2.04
CA LYS A 46 16.34 -2.03 -1.90
C LYS A 46 15.22 -1.39 -1.04
N GLY A 47 15.38 -0.13 -0.60
CA GLY A 47 14.38 0.70 0.05
C GLY A 47 13.94 1.95 -0.72
N LEU A 48 14.60 2.34 -1.82
CA LEU A 48 14.22 3.51 -2.63
C LEU A 48 13.24 3.08 -3.74
N LEU A 49 11.95 3.02 -3.41
CA LEU A 49 10.90 3.12 -4.43
C LEU A 49 10.56 4.60 -4.61
N TYR A 50 10.26 5.02 -5.86
CA TYR A 50 9.91 6.34 -6.41
C TYR A 50 9.53 7.52 -5.48
N GLY A 51 8.96 7.29 -4.29
CA GLY A 51 8.67 8.34 -3.29
C GLY A 51 9.88 8.91 -2.54
N ASP A 52 11.03 8.22 -2.54
CA ASP A 52 12.24 8.67 -1.81
C ASP A 52 13.24 9.42 -2.72
N ASP A 53 13.06 9.39 -4.05
CA ASP A 53 13.84 10.22 -4.98
C ASP A 53 13.16 11.59 -5.10
N PRO A 54 13.83 12.70 -4.72
CA PRO A 54 13.25 14.04 -4.77
C PRO A 54 12.78 14.46 -6.18
N ARG A 55 13.43 13.95 -7.24
CA ARG A 55 13.05 14.20 -8.64
C ARG A 55 11.82 13.40 -9.04
N ALA A 56 11.73 12.14 -8.59
CA ALA A 56 10.54 11.32 -8.82
C ALA A 56 9.34 11.85 -8.01
N ALA A 57 9.53 12.20 -6.74
CA ALA A 57 8.49 12.78 -5.90
C ALA A 57 7.89 14.06 -6.54
N ARG A 58 8.75 14.92 -7.10
CA ARG A 58 8.33 16.13 -7.83
C ARG A 58 7.59 15.82 -9.14
N LEU A 59 7.97 14.75 -9.85
CA LEU A 59 7.34 14.33 -11.10
C LEU A 59 5.94 13.71 -10.88
N PHE A 60 5.74 13.00 -9.77
CA PHE A 60 4.47 12.33 -9.44
C PHE A 60 3.61 13.12 -8.44
N GLY A 61 3.97 14.37 -8.12
CA GLY A 61 3.20 15.22 -7.20
C GLY A 61 3.15 14.69 -5.76
N MET A 62 4.09 13.81 -5.38
CA MET A 62 4.26 13.38 -4.00
C MET A 62 5.02 14.48 -3.27
N ASN A 63 4.40 15.09 -2.26
CA ASN A 63 5.09 16.01 -1.36
C ASN A 63 6.35 15.31 -0.83
N SER A 64 7.52 15.81 -1.19
CA SER A 64 8.82 15.33 -0.71
C SER A 64 8.75 15.21 0.81
N ILE A 65 8.73 13.98 1.33
CA ILE A 65 8.56 13.72 2.77
C ILE A 65 9.71 14.40 3.50
N LYS A 66 9.36 15.39 4.33
CA LYS A 66 10.22 15.84 5.43
C LYS A 66 10.49 14.60 6.29
N PHE A 67 11.76 14.21 6.38
CA PHE A 67 12.32 13.08 7.13
C PHE A 67 11.31 12.17 7.87
N PRO A 68 11.21 10.88 7.53
CA PRO A 68 10.20 9.97 8.07
C PRO A 68 10.41 9.74 9.58
N ARG A 69 9.68 10.48 10.41
CA ARG A 69 9.87 10.48 11.88
C ARG A 69 9.31 9.24 12.58
N GLY A 70 8.54 8.40 11.86
CA GLY A 70 7.90 7.22 12.43
C GLY A 70 6.71 7.54 13.33
N THR A 71 6.07 8.70 13.13
CA THR A 71 4.80 9.08 13.80
C THR A 71 3.62 8.76 12.87
N GLN A 72 2.40 8.72 13.40
CA GLN A 72 1.23 8.40 12.58
C GLN A 72 1.00 9.42 11.43
N GLU A 73 1.37 10.68 11.65
CA GLU A 73 1.26 11.74 10.66
C GLU A 73 2.40 11.71 9.63
N VAL A 74 3.57 11.23 10.03
CA VAL A 74 4.76 11.13 9.18
C VAL A 74 5.41 9.75 9.38
N PRO A 75 4.76 8.67 8.91
CA PRO A 75 5.26 7.31 9.09
C PRO A 75 6.51 7.06 8.24
N ALA A 76 7.31 6.09 8.65
CA ALA A 76 8.41 5.58 7.84
C ALA A 76 7.95 4.39 6.99
N ARG A 77 8.61 4.03 5.89
CA ARG A 77 8.23 2.81 5.15
C ARG A 77 8.63 1.54 5.87
N THR A 78 9.78 1.59 6.56
CA THR A 78 10.35 0.47 7.31
C THR A 78 11.11 0.99 8.53
N CYS A 79 11.29 0.13 9.54
CA CYS A 79 12.18 0.45 10.66
C CYS A 79 13.64 0.63 10.21
N ALA A 80 14.06 -0.03 9.12
CA ALA A 80 15.38 0.16 8.53
C ALA A 80 15.57 1.58 7.94
N GLN A 81 14.55 2.12 7.27
CA GLN A 81 14.57 3.52 6.82
C GLN A 81 14.61 4.47 8.01
N LEU A 82 13.79 4.23 9.04
CA LEU A 82 13.77 5.04 10.24
C LEU A 82 15.15 5.03 10.94
N ALA A 83 15.76 3.86 11.10
CA ALA A 83 17.09 3.70 11.69
C ALA A 83 18.20 4.39 10.88
N ALA A 84 18.11 4.38 9.54
CA ALA A 84 19.08 5.05 8.69
C ALA A 84 19.05 6.58 8.85
N HIS A 85 17.87 7.17 9.07
CA HIS A 85 17.72 8.61 9.29
C HIS A 85 17.92 9.01 10.76
N PHE A 86 17.55 8.14 11.70
CA PHE A 86 17.56 8.41 13.14
C PHE A 86 18.24 7.27 13.91
N PRO A 87 19.56 7.08 13.75
CA PRO A 87 20.28 5.94 14.35
C PRO A 87 20.32 5.96 15.88
N ASN A 88 20.05 7.11 16.49
CA ASN A 88 20.04 7.30 17.95
C ASN A 88 18.63 7.13 18.57
N TYR A 89 17.61 6.81 17.77
CA TYR A 89 16.30 6.51 18.32
C TYR A 89 16.33 5.24 19.17
N PRO A 90 15.56 5.19 20.27
CA PRO A 90 15.43 3.98 21.05
C PRO A 90 14.65 2.90 20.29
N ASP A 91 14.85 1.64 20.63
CA ASP A 91 13.93 0.59 20.21
C ASP A 91 12.54 0.87 20.83
N GLY A 92 11.48 0.69 20.06
CA GLY A 92 10.14 1.10 20.49
C GLY A 92 9.06 0.93 19.44
N SER A 93 7.84 1.35 19.78
CA SER A 93 6.71 1.41 18.84
C SER A 93 6.84 2.62 17.91
N TYR A 94 6.66 2.39 16.61
CA TYR A 94 6.66 3.43 15.57
C TYR A 94 5.60 3.12 14.51
N TRP A 95 5.17 4.16 13.81
CA TRP A 95 4.22 4.04 12.70
C TRP A 95 4.95 3.87 11.38
N LEU A 96 4.54 2.85 10.65
CA LEU A 96 5.04 2.57 9.31
C LEU A 96 3.94 2.64 8.27
N ASP A 97 4.29 3.11 7.08
CA ASP A 97 3.47 3.09 5.87
C ASP A 97 4.27 2.44 4.71
N PRO A 98 4.39 1.10 4.70
CA PRO A 98 5.11 0.36 3.68
C PRO A 98 4.56 0.53 2.25
N ASN A 99 3.23 0.44 2.06
CA ASN A 99 2.61 0.60 0.75
C ASN A 99 2.71 2.06 0.25
N GLY A 100 2.82 3.02 1.18
CA GLY A 100 2.85 4.44 0.89
C GLY A 100 1.50 4.96 0.42
N GLY A 101 1.45 6.27 0.17
CA GLY A 101 0.24 6.93 -0.31
C GLY A 101 -0.48 7.64 0.82
N ARG A 102 -1.62 7.12 1.28
CA ARG A 102 -2.40 7.76 2.35
C ARG A 102 -1.94 7.24 3.70
N THR A 103 -1.43 8.09 4.57
CA THR A 103 -0.91 7.67 5.89
C THR A 103 -1.96 7.17 6.88
N ASN A 104 -3.24 7.14 6.51
CA ASN A 104 -4.32 6.72 7.40
C ASN A 104 -4.43 5.19 7.56
N ASP A 105 -3.80 4.42 6.66
CA ASP A 105 -3.67 2.97 6.75
C ASP A 105 -2.29 2.53 7.28
N ALA A 106 -1.53 3.48 7.85
CA ALA A 106 -0.26 3.20 8.50
C ALA A 106 -0.44 2.21 9.66
N VAL A 107 0.57 1.38 9.86
CA VAL A 107 0.60 0.31 10.87
C VAL A 107 1.59 0.64 11.98
N GLU A 108 1.17 0.48 13.24
CA GLU A 108 2.08 0.53 14.37
C GLU A 108 2.85 -0.80 14.49
N VAL A 109 4.18 -0.73 14.51
CA VAL A 109 5.06 -1.89 14.71
C VAL A 109 6.11 -1.58 15.75
N TYR A 110 6.75 -2.63 16.28
CA TYR A 110 7.92 -2.46 17.13
C TYR A 110 9.19 -2.43 16.28
N CYS A 111 9.93 -1.34 16.30
CA CYS A 111 11.22 -1.21 15.64
C CYS A 111 12.36 -1.53 16.59
N LYS A 112 13.26 -2.40 16.15
CA LYS A 112 14.61 -2.50 16.71
C LYS A 112 15.54 -1.63 15.87
N ILE A 113 15.78 -0.41 16.31
CA ILE A 113 16.52 0.62 15.56
C ILE A 113 17.95 0.16 15.28
N LYS A 114 18.61 -0.48 16.25
CA LYS A 114 19.99 -0.98 16.07
C LYS A 114 20.15 -1.99 14.94
N THR A 115 19.14 -2.83 14.72
CA THR A 115 19.16 -3.88 13.69
C THR A 115 18.34 -3.52 12.45
N GLY A 116 17.50 -2.49 12.51
CA GLY A 116 16.56 -2.11 11.45
C GLY A 116 15.36 -3.05 11.32
N GLU A 117 15.15 -3.97 12.27
CA GLU A 117 14.07 -4.96 12.18
C GLU A 117 12.70 -4.32 12.45
N SER A 118 11.72 -4.67 11.61
CA SER A 118 10.31 -4.31 11.80
C SER A 118 9.57 -5.51 12.38
N CYS A 119 9.16 -5.43 13.64
CA CYS A 119 8.53 -6.53 14.38
C CYS A 119 7.02 -6.30 14.50
N ILE A 120 6.25 -7.18 13.85
CA ILE A 120 4.79 -7.16 13.85
C ILE A 120 4.28 -8.09 14.95
N ARG A 121 3.34 -7.61 15.77
CA ARG A 121 2.73 -8.41 16.84
C ARG A 121 1.67 -9.36 16.29
N ALA A 122 1.55 -10.54 16.89
CA ALA A 122 0.38 -11.39 16.68
C ALA A 122 -0.86 -10.71 17.26
N LYS A 123 -2.02 -10.84 16.59
CA LYS A 123 -3.30 -10.32 17.09
C LYS A 123 -3.81 -11.11 18.29
N GLN A 124 -3.49 -12.41 18.33
CA GLN A 124 -4.00 -13.31 19.34
C GLN A 124 -2.95 -14.31 19.85
N SER A 125 -3.10 -14.67 21.12
CA SER A 125 -2.42 -15.79 21.76
C SER A 125 -3.47 -16.80 22.22
N PHE A 126 -3.16 -18.09 22.12
CA PHE A 126 -4.10 -19.16 22.45
C PHE A 126 -3.82 -19.68 23.86
N PRO A 127 -4.86 -19.94 24.68
CA PRO A 127 -4.68 -20.40 26.05
C PRO A 127 -4.10 -21.82 26.11
N VAL A 128 -3.30 -22.09 27.14
CA VAL A 128 -2.83 -23.45 27.41
C VAL A 128 -3.97 -24.22 28.07
N ARG A 129 -4.62 -25.10 27.30
CA ARG A 129 -5.71 -25.97 27.76
C ARG A 129 -5.65 -27.31 27.06
N LYS A 130 -6.44 -28.27 27.55
CA LYS A 130 -6.65 -29.53 26.83
C LYS A 130 -7.47 -29.24 25.57
N TRP A 131 -6.84 -29.37 24.42
CA TRP A 131 -7.49 -29.31 23.11
C TRP A 131 -8.06 -30.69 22.75
N GLY A 132 -9.04 -30.73 21.86
CA GLY A 132 -9.65 -31.99 21.41
C GLY A 132 -8.59 -32.97 20.88
N LEU A 133 -8.71 -34.25 21.25
CA LEU A 133 -7.79 -35.27 20.76
C LEU A 133 -8.27 -35.78 19.39
N PRO A 134 -7.34 -36.02 18.45
CA PRO A 134 -7.65 -36.75 17.23
C PRO A 134 -8.18 -38.15 17.56
N SER A 135 -9.16 -38.62 16.78
CA SER A 135 -9.69 -40.00 16.89
C SER A 135 -8.68 -41.07 16.46
N THR A 136 -7.59 -40.65 15.81
CA THR A 136 -6.55 -41.49 15.20
C THR A 136 -5.17 -40.99 15.61
N ASN A 137 -4.13 -41.83 15.55
CA ASN A 137 -2.72 -41.44 15.78
C ASN A 137 -2.13 -40.59 14.64
N SER A 138 -2.88 -39.61 14.15
CA SER A 138 -2.51 -38.72 13.04
C SER A 138 -2.23 -37.31 13.54
N SER A 139 -1.27 -36.62 12.90
CA SER A 139 -1.10 -35.18 13.09
C SER A 139 -2.33 -34.44 12.61
N VAL A 140 -2.82 -33.48 13.41
CA VAL A 140 -3.98 -32.64 13.06
C VAL A 140 -3.60 -31.18 13.18
N TRP A 141 -4.12 -30.35 12.27
CA TRP A 141 -3.92 -28.92 12.31
C TRP A 141 -4.58 -28.29 13.54
N PHE A 142 -3.87 -27.40 14.22
CA PHE A 142 -4.37 -26.75 15.42
C PHE A 142 -5.70 -26.00 15.20
N GLN A 143 -5.87 -25.38 14.02
CA GLN A 143 -7.10 -24.69 13.60
C GLN A 143 -8.35 -25.57 13.66
N THR A 144 -8.20 -26.89 13.52
CA THR A 144 -9.32 -27.84 13.57
C THR A 144 -9.98 -27.88 14.95
N TYR A 145 -9.23 -27.63 16.02
CA TYR A 145 -9.72 -27.72 17.40
C TYR A 145 -9.68 -26.40 18.15
N ASN A 146 -8.93 -25.41 17.67
CA ASN A 146 -8.70 -24.21 18.45
C ASN A 146 -9.95 -23.32 18.58
N GLN A 147 -10.96 -23.46 17.72
CA GLN A 147 -12.18 -22.62 17.67
C GLN A 147 -11.91 -21.13 17.39
N PHE A 148 -10.65 -20.71 17.29
CA PHE A 148 -10.19 -19.32 17.21
C PHE A 148 -9.58 -18.99 15.82
N GLY A 149 -9.50 -19.97 14.92
CA GLY A 149 -9.04 -19.78 13.54
C GLY A 149 -7.52 -19.86 13.38
N GLU A 150 -7.02 -19.23 12.32
CA GLU A 150 -5.59 -19.17 11.99
C GLU A 150 -4.84 -18.13 12.85
N PHE A 151 -3.52 -18.08 12.67
CA PHE A 151 -2.69 -17.06 13.29
C PHE A 151 -2.75 -15.75 12.51
N ASP A 152 -3.31 -14.72 13.12
CA ASP A 152 -3.34 -13.38 12.53
C ASP A 152 -2.32 -12.43 13.18
N TYR A 153 -1.92 -11.41 12.42
CA TYR A 153 -0.97 -10.38 12.83
C TYR A 153 -1.62 -9.00 12.80
N ALA A 154 -1.10 -8.09 13.61
CA ALA A 154 -1.56 -6.70 13.73
C ALA A 154 -1.08 -5.84 12.55
N ILE A 155 -1.32 -6.33 11.33
CA ILE A 155 -0.99 -5.67 10.06
C ILE A 155 -1.94 -6.18 8.98
N ASP A 156 -2.31 -5.31 8.04
CA ASP A 156 -3.11 -5.70 6.89
C ASP A 156 -2.26 -6.37 5.80
N ALA A 157 -2.91 -7.19 4.97
CA ALA A 157 -2.23 -8.01 3.97
C ALA A 157 -1.40 -7.19 2.97
N ASP A 158 -1.92 -6.03 2.55
CA ASP A 158 -1.24 -5.13 1.62
C ASP A 158 0.04 -4.55 2.26
N GLN A 159 -0.07 -4.01 3.47
CA GLN A 159 1.09 -3.47 4.20
C GLN A 159 2.16 -4.55 4.44
N LEU A 160 1.74 -5.77 4.79
CA LEU A 160 2.65 -6.89 4.96
C LEU A 160 3.32 -7.30 3.64
N ALA A 161 2.61 -7.26 2.51
CA ALA A 161 3.18 -7.56 1.19
C ALA A 161 4.30 -6.57 0.83
N PHE A 162 4.10 -5.28 1.08
CA PHE A 162 5.15 -4.28 0.84
C PHE A 162 6.33 -4.41 1.81
N LEU A 163 6.10 -4.70 3.10
CA LEU A 163 7.20 -5.00 4.03
C LEU A 163 8.06 -6.18 3.56
N LYS A 164 7.43 -7.23 2.99
CA LYS A 164 8.16 -8.38 2.41
C LYS A 164 9.04 -7.96 1.24
N VAL A 165 8.60 -7.02 0.40
CA VAL A 165 9.39 -6.49 -0.73
C VAL A 165 10.65 -5.77 -0.23
N PHE A 166 10.51 -4.93 0.80
CA PHE A 166 11.63 -4.18 1.38
C PHE A 166 12.58 -5.03 2.23
N SER A 167 12.13 -6.20 2.68
CA SER A 167 12.92 -7.08 3.54
C SER A 167 13.78 -8.06 2.71
N SER A 168 14.93 -8.47 3.26
CA SER A 168 15.75 -9.56 2.70
C SER A 168 15.55 -10.88 3.43
N ARG A 169 15.09 -10.82 4.68
CA ARG A 169 14.90 -11.95 5.58
C ARG A 169 13.74 -11.62 6.53
N ALA A 170 13.04 -12.66 6.98
CA ALA A 170 12.07 -12.59 8.07
C ALA A 170 12.37 -13.71 9.07
N THR A 171 12.10 -13.45 10.35
CA THR A 171 12.19 -14.46 11.41
C THR A 171 10.93 -14.39 12.26
N GLN A 172 10.50 -15.54 12.76
CA GLN A 172 9.37 -15.65 13.66
C GLN A 172 9.68 -16.67 14.75
N THR A 173 9.27 -16.37 15.98
CA THR A 173 9.39 -17.27 17.12
C THR A 173 7.99 -17.71 17.55
N LEU A 174 7.77 -19.02 17.65
CA LEU A 174 6.54 -19.62 18.16
C LEU A 174 6.85 -20.30 19.50
N GLN A 175 6.09 -19.98 20.54
CA GLN A 175 6.23 -20.59 21.86
C GLN A 175 5.08 -21.57 22.10
N LEU A 176 5.40 -22.85 22.20
CA LEU A 176 4.45 -23.92 22.49
C LEU A 176 4.61 -24.33 23.95
N SER A 177 3.51 -24.25 24.71
CA SER A 177 3.48 -24.68 26.11
C SER A 177 2.72 -26.00 26.24
N CYS A 178 3.40 -27.04 26.71
CA CYS A 178 2.83 -28.37 26.89
C CYS A 178 2.77 -28.72 28.38
N GLN A 179 1.64 -29.26 28.83
CA GLN A 179 1.46 -29.71 30.21
C GLN A 179 0.91 -31.14 30.21
N GLY A 180 1.59 -32.06 30.89
CA GLY A 180 1.14 -33.45 31.03
C GLY A 180 1.51 -34.42 29.90
N LEU A 181 2.46 -34.07 29.02
CA LEU A 181 3.10 -35.04 28.13
C LEU A 181 4.20 -35.76 28.91
N SER A 182 3.86 -36.66 29.83
CA SER A 182 4.84 -37.68 30.26
C SER A 182 4.94 -38.71 29.14
N GLU A 183 6.15 -38.91 28.61
CA GLU A 183 6.43 -40.08 27.79
C GLU A 183 5.99 -41.34 28.56
N SER A 184 5.07 -42.08 27.96
CA SER A 184 4.70 -43.45 28.36
C SER A 184 5.25 -44.40 27.31
#